data_AF-A0A7W0QPV6-F1
#
_entry.id   AF-A0A7W0QPV6-F1
#
_cell.length_a   1.000
_cell.length_b   1.000
_cell.length_c   1.000
_cell.angle_alpha   90.00
_cell.angle_beta   90.00
_cell.angle_gamma   90.00
#
_symmetry.space_group_name_H-M   'P 1'
#
loop_
_entity.id
_entity.type
_entity.pdbx_description
1 polymer ?
#
loop_
_entity_poly.entity_id
_entity_poly.type
_entity_poly.pdbx_seq_one_letter_code
_entity_poly.pdbx_strand_id
1 'polypeptide(L)'
;MTLFVSITIAVIFASAAYLMLKRDLIRVITGMILLGNAANLFIMAAGLRRGRAPVVPSEFETSDSLVQAMTLTAIVISFGVATLV
;
A
#
# COMPACT_ATOMS: atom_id res chain seq x y z
N MET A 1 2.61 16.57 -7.44
CA MET A 1 3.12 15.38 -6.73
C MET A 1 2.17 14.19 -6.84
N THR A 2 0.86 14.40 -6.73
CA THR A 2 -0.22 13.40 -6.96
C THR A 2 -0.04 12.58 -8.23
N LEU A 3 0.24 13.22 -9.37
CA LEU A 3 0.32 12.57 -10.68
C LEU A 3 1.48 11.56 -10.77
N PHE A 4 2.65 11.93 -10.25
CA PHE A 4 3.80 11.02 -10.15
C PHE A 4 3.49 9.82 -9.24
N VAL A 5 2.91 10.06 -8.05
CA VAL A 5 2.56 9.00 -7.11
C VAL A 5 1.53 8.04 -7.73
N SER A 6 0.52 8.57 -8.43
CA SER A 6 -0.51 7.77 -9.09
C SER A 6 0.05 6.90 -10.21
N ILE A 7 0.95 7.43 -11.05
CA ILE A 7 1.64 6.65 -12.09
C ILE A 7 2.48 5.54 -11.46
N THR A 8 3.25 5.84 -10.42
CA THR A 8 4.06 4.82 -9.72
C THR A 8 3.19 3.70 -9.18
N ILE A 9 2.07 4.02 -8.51
CA ILE A 9 1.13 3.02 -7.99
C ILE A 9 0.54 2.18 -9.14
N ALA A 10 0.16 2.80 -10.25
CA ALA A 10 -0.36 2.09 -11.42
C ALA A 10 0.65 1.10 -12.02
N VAL A 11 1.93 1.48 -12.11
CA VAL A 11 3.01 0.60 -12.59
C VAL A 11 3.24 -0.58 -11.65
N ILE A 12 3.17 -0.37 -10.34
CA ILE A 12 3.30 -1.46 -9.35
C ILE A 12 2.09 -2.41 -9.46
N PHE A 13 0.87 -1.90 -9.58
CA PHE A 13 -0.33 -2.73 -9.80
C PHE A 13 -0.22 -3.55 -11.09
N ALA A 14 0.21 -2.93 -12.20
CA ALA A 14 0.40 -3.62 -13.47
C ALA A 14 1.46 -4.73 -13.36
N SER A 15 2.55 -4.48 -12.65
CA SER A 15 3.62 -5.46 -12.41
C SER A 15 3.15 -6.62 -11.53
N ALA A 16 2.38 -6.34 -10.48
CA ALA A 16 1.79 -7.33 -9.60
C ALA A 16 0.81 -8.24 -10.37
N ALA A 17 -0.10 -7.63 -11.14
CA ALA A 17 -1.03 -8.37 -12.01
C ALA A 17 -0.28 -9.24 -13.04
N TYR A 18 0.75 -8.69 -13.68
CA TYR A 18 1.58 -9.44 -14.63
C TYR A 18 2.26 -10.67 -13.99
N LEU A 19 2.79 -10.53 -12.78
CA LEU A 19 3.42 -11.62 -12.04
C LEU A 19 2.42 -12.71 -11.66
N MET A 20 1.19 -12.34 -11.28
CA MET A 20 0.12 -13.29 -10.96
C MET A 20 -0.35 -14.12 -12.15
N LEU A 21 -0.17 -13.64 -13.38
CA LEU A 21 -0.50 -14.38 -14.61
C LEU A 21 0.56 -15.43 -15.00
N LYS A 22 1.71 -15.47 -14.30
CA LYS A 22 2.76 -16.46 -14.58
C LYS A 22 2.36 -17.83 -14.04
N ARG A 23 2.85 -18.90 -14.70
CA ARG A 23 2.63 -20.29 -14.28
C ARG A 23 3.53 -20.74 -13.13
N ASP A 24 4.51 -19.92 -12.78
CA ASP A 24 5.50 -20.23 -11.74
C ASP A 24 4.98 -19.75 -10.38
N LEU A 25 4.92 -20.66 -9.40
CA LEU A 25 4.31 -20.37 -8.10
C LEU A 25 5.03 -19.24 -7.35
N ILE A 26 6.37 -19.20 -7.40
CA ILE A 26 7.16 -18.15 -6.74
C ILE A 26 6.82 -16.78 -7.35
N ARG A 27 6.67 -16.71 -8.68
CA ARG A 27 6.24 -15.48 -9.36
C ARG A 27 4.83 -15.07 -8.95
N VAL A 28 3.89 -16.01 -8.80
CA VAL A 28 2.53 -15.70 -8.34
C VAL A 28 2.54 -15.17 -6.91
N ILE A 29 3.27 -15.83 -6.00
CA ILE A 29 3.42 -15.39 -4.59
C ILE A 29 4.02 -13.98 -4.54
N THR A 30 5.10 -13.74 -5.30
CA THR A 30 5.73 -12.42 -5.39
C THR A 30 4.74 -11.38 -5.94
N GLY A 31 3.92 -11.75 -6.92
CA GLY A 31 2.84 -10.92 -7.44
C GLY A 31 1.81 -10.55 -6.38
N MET A 32 1.37 -11.51 -5.54
CA MET A 32 0.44 -11.25 -4.44
C MET A 32 1.02 -10.34 -3.37
N ILE A 33 2.28 -10.55 -2.97
CA ILE A 33 2.99 -9.69 -2.02
C ILE A 33 3.10 -8.27 -2.59
N LEU A 34 3.46 -8.15 -3.87
CA LEU A 34 3.59 -6.86 -4.54
C LEU A 34 2.24 -6.13 -4.64
N LEU A 35 1.14 -6.87 -4.89
CA LEU A 35 -0.22 -6.33 -4.92
C LEU A 35 -0.62 -5.73 -3.56
N GLY A 36 -0.34 -6.43 -2.46
CA GLY A 36 -0.60 -5.92 -1.11
C GLY A 36 0.15 -4.62 -0.82
N ASN A 37 1.41 -4.54 -1.24
CA ASN A 37 2.19 -3.30 -1.13
C ASN A 37 1.60 -2.16 -1.98
N ALA A 38 1.16 -2.45 -3.20
CA ALA A 38 0.51 -1.47 -4.07
C ALA A 38 -0.80 -0.93 -3.46
N ALA A 39 -1.61 -1.80 -2.85
CA ALA A 39 -2.83 -1.43 -2.16
C ALA A 39 -2.56 -0.54 -0.93
N ASN A 40 -1.54 -0.85 -0.14
CA ASN A 40 -1.13 -0.02 1.00
C ASN A 40 -0.74 1.40 0.55
N LEU A 41 0.06 1.52 -0.51
CA LEU A 41 0.42 2.81 -1.08
C LEU A 41 -0.80 3.57 -1.64
N PHE A 42 -1.74 2.86 -2.25
CA PHE A 42 -2.99 3.44 -2.75
C PHE A 42 -3.85 4.02 -1.62
N ILE A 43 -4.01 3.29 -0.51
CA ILE A 43 -4.74 3.77 0.67
C ILE A 43 -4.06 5.02 1.23
N MET A 44 -2.74 5.00 1.41
CA MET A 44 -1.99 6.19 1.88
C MET A 44 -2.12 7.38 0.93
N ALA A 45 -2.16 7.15 -0.38
CA ALA A 45 -2.32 8.20 -1.39
C ALA A 45 -3.74 8.80 -1.42
N ALA A 46 -4.76 8.09 -0.91
CA ALA A 46 -6.13 8.61 -0.82
C ALA A 46 -6.25 9.71 0.26
N GLY A 47 -5.54 9.56 1.38
CA GLY A 47 -5.49 10.54 2.47
C GLY A 47 -4.37 11.56 2.31
N LEU A 48 -4.23 12.17 1.13
CA LEU A 48 -3.09 13.01 0.75
C LEU A 48 -3.06 14.38 1.45
N ARG A 49 -3.14 14.40 2.78
CA ARG A 49 -2.89 15.58 3.60
C ARG A 49 -1.45 15.51 4.10
N ARG A 50 -0.61 16.38 3.55
CA ARG A 50 0.78 16.54 4.02
C ARG A 50 0.71 17.12 5.43
N GLY A 51 1.23 16.39 6.40
CA GLY A 51 1.27 16.82 7.78
C GLY A 51 2.24 15.97 8.58
N ARG A 52 2.48 16.34 9.83
CA ARG A 52 3.26 15.51 10.76
C ARG A 52 2.49 14.24 11.12
N ALA A 53 3.21 13.23 11.59
CA ALA A 53 2.59 11.99 12.04
C ALA A 53 1.61 12.27 13.21
N PRO A 54 0.40 11.69 13.23
CA PRO A 54 -0.64 11.86 14.24
C PRO A 54 -0.30 11.10 15.52
N VAL A 55 0.87 11.34 16.09
CA VAL A 55 1.38 10.62 17.27
C VAL A 55 1.24 11.47 18.53
N VAL A 56 1.38 12.79 18.41
CA VAL A 56 1.33 13.74 19.52
C VAL A 56 0.39 14.88 19.14
N PRO A 57 -0.45 15.39 20.06
CA PRO A 57 -1.19 16.63 19.83
C PRO A 57 -0.20 17.73 19.44
N SER A 58 -0.32 18.24 18.22
CA SER A 58 0.58 19.27 17.70
C SER A 58 -0.24 20.39 17.09
N GLU A 59 0.24 21.62 17.22
CA GLU A 59 -0.36 22.80 16.57
C GLU A 59 -0.17 22.78 15.04
N PHE A 60 0.59 21.82 14.52
CA PHE A 60 0.87 21.67 13.10
C PHE A 60 -0.18 20.79 12.40
N GLU A 61 -0.36 21.03 11.10
CA GLU A 61 -1.15 20.13 10.26
C GLU A 61 -0.63 18.70 10.37
N THR A 62 -1.55 17.80 10.67
CA THR A 62 -1.27 16.39 10.93
C THR A 62 -1.87 15.56 9.80
N SER A 63 -1.16 14.51 9.36
CA SER A 63 -1.65 13.58 8.35
C SER A 63 -2.88 12.81 8.85
N ASP A 64 -3.73 12.37 7.93
CA ASP A 64 -5.00 11.71 8.26
C ASP A 64 -4.79 10.41 9.07
N SER A 65 -5.26 10.42 10.32
CA SER A 65 -5.13 9.30 11.25
C SER A 65 -5.97 8.09 10.86
N LEU A 66 -7.11 8.30 10.18
CA LEU A 66 -7.96 7.22 9.69
C LEU A 66 -7.25 6.43 8.60
N VAL A 67 -6.64 7.13 7.64
CA VAL A 67 -5.89 6.50 6.54
C VAL A 67 -4.69 5.72 7.06
N GLN A 68 -3.99 6.22 8.08
CA GLN A 68 -2.90 5.48 8.70
C GLN A 68 -3.37 4.20 9.42
N ALA A 69 -4.44 4.27 10.22
CA ALA A 69 -4.99 3.11 10.92
C ALA A 69 -5.48 2.03 9.94
N MET A 70 -6.13 2.44 8.86
CA MET A 70 -6.57 1.54 7.79
C MET A 70 -5.38 0.86 7.10
N THR A 71 -4.32 1.61 6.83
CA THR A 71 -3.10 1.05 6.21
C THR A 71 -2.43 0.04 7.13
N LEU A 72 -2.30 0.32 8.43
CA LEU A 72 -1.71 -0.61 9.40
C LEU A 72 -2.49 -1.92 9.47
N THR A 73 -3.82 -1.84 9.46
CA THR A 73 -4.70 -3.02 9.42
C THR A 73 -4.50 -3.84 8.14
N ALA A 74 -4.44 -3.16 6.99
CA ALA A 74 -4.19 -3.80 5.71
C ALA A 74 -2.83 -4.51 5.64
N ILE A 75 -1.79 -3.94 6.26
CA ILE A 75 -0.46 -4.54 6.35
C ILE A 75 -0.52 -5.85 7.14
N VAL A 76 -1.17 -5.87 8.30
CA VAL A 76 -1.26 -7.08 9.15
C VAL A 76 -2.03 -8.21 8.44
N ILE A 77 -3.13 -7.88 7.75
CA ILE A 77 -3.89 -8.85 6.94
C ILE A 77 -3.02 -9.39 5.80
N SER A 78 -2.33 -8.51 5.06
CA SER A 78 -1.45 -8.90 3.95
C SER A 78 -0.31 -9.79 4.42
N PHE A 79 0.27 -9.50 5.59
CA PHE A 79 1.31 -10.32 6.20
C PHE A 79 0.78 -11.72 6.54
N GLY A 80 -0.38 -11.83 7.18
CA GLY A 80 -0.99 -13.12 7.49
C GLY A 80 -1.27 -13.96 6.24
N VAL A 81 -1.78 -13.34 5.17
CA VAL A 81 -1.99 -14.03 3.88
C VAL A 81 -0.65 -14.44 3.26
N ALA A 82 0.37 -13.58 3.30
CA ALA A 82 1.68 -13.90 2.73
C ALA A 82 2.39 -15.06 3.45
N THR A 83 2.17 -15.24 4.76
CA THR A 83 2.72 -16.38 5.52
C THR A 83 1.95 -17.69 5.30
N LEU A 84 0.70 -17.62 4.86
CA LEU A 84 -0.15 -18.78 4.60
C LEU A 84 0.23 -19.50 3.29
N VAL A 85 0.73 -18.75 2.32
CA VAL A 85 1.06 -19.21 0.96
C VAL A 85 2.54 -19.58 0.88
#